data_AF-A0AAE3G3X6-F1
#
_entry.id   AF-A0AAE3G3X6-F1
#
_cell.length_a   1.000
_cell.length_b   1.000
_cell.length_c   1.000
_cell.angle_alpha   90.00
_cell.angle_beta   90.00
_cell.angle_gamma   90.00
#
_symmetry.space_group_name_H-M   'P 1'
#
loop_
_entity.id
_entity.type
_entity.pdbx_description
1 polymer ?
#
loop_
_entity_poly.entity_id
_entity_poly.type
_entity_poly.pdbx_seq_one_letter_code
_entity_poly.pdbx_strand_id
1 'polypeptide(L)'
;MATVMHATGSAPGEATTDAPDEDLRPAAEVMDLGRLGCGHQSRLSFVRSLVRQMCAQRWRIRRLRFDLDSHGCGKAIYRVETRDGDFDFVVFADKLRPEERSDRVIAERWDLTCALCQAPVDDAYLAELAANVPRQEAGRCDSRVLVLSRANRSARNFDAVLDRLAAGEQPDPAWFARVGYLYRTTAVYGNGKFGIADFARLQRWPAFARPFSAQMLTVYLVRAFSLDQIEHMARCKSPRTAVPMDRAMARYLGIGNSTGLGMAPFLIRHPRLINRWVWNRERGLARVLSASRTPSMELLHRLEVLTRRARTHVAQWLADDPAQQAANQITIRELGSLLRWIRWQRRHAALPDSPWRRLFTSARRRWSVETQELLVSLLLELHPELVDSLEDDMLAPERDDLRPDMSAQTLKQLVESRYVWALAYDFDQPDQMHYFWYRSEEKEEPRLGVRHEEPGAEREMDLGIARLVAGCHRDLAAFLRHQPEAGVVDFLIDYPQHRGIVRRVQNVGDLHYGEVRANLLAVDCLPIHLLRCKLAFFGATKFDPRSDRWVRITLFQGAPLPDELHHEPDPDWCFPVMPEGGEATGENICQ
;
A
#
# COMPACT_ATOMS: atom_id res chain seq x y z
N MET A 1 -36.52 -19.88 31.19
CA MET A 1 -35.76 -21.13 31.43
C MET A 1 -36.09 -22.10 30.32
N ALA A 2 -35.28 -22.14 29.27
CA ALA A 2 -35.16 -23.25 28.33
C ALA A 2 -33.95 -22.97 27.43
N THR A 3 -32.90 -23.75 27.66
CA THR A 3 -31.61 -23.75 26.98
C THR A 3 -31.78 -24.31 25.57
N VAL A 4 -31.26 -23.63 24.54
CA VAL A 4 -31.11 -24.21 23.20
C VAL A 4 -29.61 -24.36 22.94
N MET A 5 -29.18 -25.62 22.88
CA MET A 5 -27.82 -26.06 22.57
C MET A 5 -27.49 -25.74 21.11
N HIS A 6 -26.36 -25.06 20.88
CA HIS A 6 -25.75 -25.00 19.56
C HIS A 6 -24.94 -26.28 19.31
N ALA A 7 -25.40 -27.06 18.34
CA ALA A 7 -24.68 -28.20 17.82
C ALA A 7 -23.54 -27.73 16.91
N THR A 8 -22.32 -28.10 17.27
CA THR A 8 -21.11 -27.98 16.45
C THR A 8 -21.11 -29.07 15.38
N GLY A 9 -21.41 -28.69 14.14
CA GLY A 9 -21.21 -29.52 12.96
C GLY A 9 -19.88 -29.19 12.29
N SER A 10 -18.90 -30.08 12.43
CA SER A 10 -17.65 -30.06 11.68
C SER A 10 -17.93 -30.38 10.20
N ALA A 11 -17.66 -29.43 9.31
CA ALA A 11 -17.63 -29.67 7.87
C ALA A 11 -16.34 -30.46 7.48
N PRO A 12 -16.40 -31.35 6.48
CA PRO A 12 -15.27 -32.20 6.10
C PRO A 12 -14.18 -31.37 5.42
N GLY A 13 -12.93 -31.66 5.78
CA GLY A 13 -11.75 -30.90 5.37
C GLY A 13 -11.54 -30.87 3.86
N GLU A 14 -11.56 -29.66 3.30
CA GLU A 14 -10.74 -29.34 2.14
C GLU A 14 -9.28 -29.37 2.59
N ALA A 15 -8.48 -30.21 1.95
CA ALA A 15 -7.03 -30.20 2.13
C ALA A 15 -6.47 -28.88 1.60
N THR A 16 -6.38 -27.87 2.47
CA THR A 16 -5.50 -26.72 2.26
C THR A 16 -4.08 -27.28 2.27
N THR A 17 -3.50 -27.51 1.10
CA THR A 17 -2.08 -27.81 0.96
C THR A 17 -1.30 -26.57 1.41
N ASP A 18 -1.03 -26.48 2.71
CA ASP A 18 -0.05 -25.54 3.22
C ASP A 18 1.30 -25.90 2.59
N ALA A 19 1.91 -24.92 1.92
CA ALA A 19 3.25 -25.09 1.39
C ALA A 19 4.21 -25.31 2.58
N PRO A 20 5.11 -26.30 2.51
CA PRO A 20 6.09 -26.51 3.57
C PRO A 20 6.95 -25.24 3.73
N ASP A 21 7.30 -24.90 4.97
CA ASP A 21 8.14 -23.73 5.32
C ASP A 21 9.47 -23.69 4.54
N GLU A 22 9.94 -24.84 4.05
CA GLU A 22 11.17 -25.00 3.26
C GLU A 22 11.18 -24.24 1.92
N ASP A 23 10.02 -23.84 1.39
CA ASP A 23 9.91 -23.10 0.13
C ASP A 23 9.87 -21.58 0.28
N LEU A 24 9.80 -21.08 1.52
CA LEU A 24 9.78 -19.66 1.81
C LEU A 24 11.19 -19.06 1.75
N ARG A 25 11.31 -17.85 1.19
CA ARG A 25 12.59 -17.14 1.17
C ARG A 25 13.00 -16.77 2.61
N PRO A 26 14.30 -16.88 2.97
CA PRO A 26 14.76 -16.55 4.30
C PRO A 26 14.41 -15.11 4.71
N ALA A 27 14.05 -14.91 5.97
CA ALA A 27 13.74 -13.58 6.49
C ALA A 27 14.91 -12.58 6.37
N ALA A 28 16.16 -13.06 6.43
CA ALA A 28 17.35 -12.24 6.18
C ALA A 28 17.40 -11.68 4.75
N GLU A 29 16.79 -12.36 3.78
CA GLU A 29 16.67 -11.87 2.40
C GLU A 29 15.45 -10.98 2.25
N VAL A 30 14.27 -11.43 2.71
CA VAL A 30 12.98 -10.76 2.45
C VAL A 30 12.83 -9.47 3.26
N MET A 31 13.27 -9.48 4.52
CA MET A 31 13.12 -8.35 5.45
C MET A 31 14.33 -7.41 5.46
N ASP A 32 15.25 -7.59 4.51
CA ASP A 32 16.27 -6.61 4.20
C ASP A 32 15.60 -5.31 3.72
N LEU A 33 16.07 -4.17 4.24
CA LEU A 33 15.43 -2.87 3.97
C LEU A 33 15.51 -2.52 2.47
N GLY A 34 16.64 -2.78 1.81
CA GLY A 34 16.80 -2.52 0.38
C GLY A 34 15.81 -3.32 -0.47
N ARG A 35 15.66 -4.62 -0.19
CA ARG A 35 14.67 -5.47 -0.89
C ARG A 35 13.23 -5.07 -0.62
N LEU A 36 12.86 -4.76 0.63
CA LEU A 36 11.52 -4.25 0.96
C LEU A 36 11.21 -2.98 0.15
N GLY A 37 12.23 -2.17 -0.12
CA GLY A 37 12.18 -1.00 -0.98
C GLY A 37 11.89 -1.28 -2.46
N CYS A 38 12.09 -2.50 -2.93
CA CYS A 38 11.91 -2.90 -4.33
C CYS A 38 10.51 -3.49 -4.63
N GLY A 39 9.58 -3.44 -3.67
CA GLY A 39 8.23 -3.98 -3.84
C GLY A 39 7.44 -3.30 -4.97
N HIS A 40 6.72 -4.10 -5.75
CA HIS A 40 5.73 -3.64 -6.74
C HIS A 40 4.32 -4.06 -6.32
N GLN A 41 3.30 -3.39 -6.87
CA GLN A 41 1.93 -3.87 -6.72
C GLN A 41 1.81 -5.33 -7.19
N SER A 42 0.90 -6.08 -6.57
CA SER A 42 0.58 -7.47 -6.92
C SER A 42 -0.91 -7.72 -6.78
N ARG A 43 -1.40 -8.91 -7.10
CA ARG A 43 -2.80 -9.28 -6.89
C ARG A 43 -3.27 -9.14 -5.44
N LEU A 44 -2.37 -9.25 -4.46
CA LEU A 44 -2.64 -9.09 -3.04
C LEU A 44 -2.63 -7.63 -2.56
N SER A 45 -2.30 -6.68 -3.44
CA SER A 45 -2.30 -5.27 -3.08
C SER A 45 -3.73 -4.76 -2.85
N PHE A 46 -3.93 -3.90 -1.84
CA PHE A 46 -5.27 -3.54 -1.36
C PHE A 46 -6.16 -2.89 -2.44
N VAL A 47 -5.63 -2.04 -3.30
CA VAL A 47 -6.41 -1.51 -4.44
C VAL A 47 -6.79 -2.60 -5.45
N ARG A 48 -5.96 -3.63 -5.64
CA ARG A 48 -6.22 -4.75 -6.57
C ARG A 48 -7.30 -5.66 -5.97
N SER A 49 -7.13 -6.06 -4.71
CA SER A 49 -8.12 -6.83 -3.94
C SER A 49 -9.47 -6.13 -3.87
N LEU A 50 -9.49 -4.83 -3.58
CA LEU A 50 -10.73 -4.06 -3.52
C LEU A 50 -11.43 -4.01 -4.89
N VAL A 51 -10.73 -3.69 -5.97
CA VAL A 51 -11.35 -3.62 -7.30
C VAL A 51 -11.91 -4.98 -7.71
N ARG A 52 -11.18 -6.09 -7.49
CA ARG A 52 -11.71 -7.44 -7.76
C ARG A 52 -12.96 -7.72 -6.93
N GLN A 53 -12.97 -7.33 -5.66
CA GLN A 53 -14.16 -7.48 -4.82
C GLN A 53 -15.35 -6.67 -5.34
N MET A 54 -15.15 -5.38 -5.67
CA MET A 54 -16.19 -4.52 -6.24
C MET A 54 -16.77 -5.11 -7.53
N CYS A 55 -15.90 -5.62 -8.41
CA CYS A 55 -16.26 -6.24 -9.66
C CYS A 55 -17.02 -7.57 -9.49
N ALA A 56 -16.46 -8.51 -8.73
CA ALA A 56 -17.07 -9.80 -8.47
C ALA A 56 -18.42 -9.69 -7.74
N GLN A 57 -18.56 -8.68 -6.87
CA GLN A 57 -19.81 -8.40 -6.17
C GLN A 57 -20.76 -7.47 -6.93
N ARG A 58 -20.33 -6.92 -8.08
CA ARG A 58 -21.08 -5.98 -8.93
C ARG A 58 -21.58 -4.76 -8.16
N TRP A 59 -20.71 -4.13 -7.39
CA TRP A 59 -21.03 -2.90 -6.67
C TRP A 59 -21.52 -1.82 -7.64
N ARG A 60 -22.49 -1.01 -7.20
CA ARG A 60 -23.02 0.10 -7.99
C ARG A 60 -22.65 1.41 -7.33
N ILE A 61 -22.12 2.33 -8.12
CA ILE A 61 -21.78 3.67 -7.66
C ILE A 61 -22.67 4.65 -8.42
N ARG A 62 -23.56 5.34 -7.70
CA ARG A 62 -24.56 6.24 -8.27
C ARG A 62 -24.36 7.65 -7.75
N ARG A 63 -24.34 8.61 -8.65
CA ARG A 63 -24.33 10.03 -8.29
C ARG A 63 -25.73 10.46 -7.84
N LEU A 64 -25.91 10.72 -6.55
CA LEU A 64 -27.18 11.16 -5.95
C LEU A 64 -27.35 12.68 -6.00
N ARG A 65 -26.25 13.42 -5.83
CA ARG A 65 -26.22 14.89 -5.85
C ARG A 65 -24.96 15.36 -6.54
N PHE A 66 -25.07 16.42 -7.34
CA PHE A 66 -23.93 17.01 -8.05
C PHE A 66 -24.16 18.51 -8.26
N ASP A 67 -24.15 19.22 -7.14
CA ASP A 67 -24.48 20.64 -7.06
C ASP A 67 -23.19 21.45 -7.13
N LEU A 68 -22.51 21.37 -8.29
CA LEU A 68 -21.30 22.14 -8.58
C LEU A 68 -21.64 23.33 -9.48
N ASP A 69 -21.04 24.48 -9.19
CA ASP A 69 -21.09 25.65 -10.05
C ASP A 69 -20.24 25.47 -11.33
N SER A 70 -20.17 26.51 -12.17
CA SER A 70 -19.35 26.50 -13.39
C SER A 70 -17.84 26.44 -13.14
N HIS A 71 -17.38 26.71 -11.92
CA HIS A 71 -15.99 26.59 -11.49
C HIS A 71 -15.69 25.23 -10.84
N GLY A 72 -16.68 24.34 -10.79
CA GLY A 72 -16.58 23.02 -10.17
C GLY A 72 -16.57 23.07 -8.64
N CYS A 73 -17.06 24.15 -8.03
CA CYS A 73 -17.16 24.32 -6.58
C CYS A 73 -18.56 23.98 -6.09
N GLY A 74 -18.68 23.35 -4.93
CA GLY A 74 -19.96 22.96 -4.37
C GLY A 74 -19.95 21.59 -3.70
N LYS A 75 -21.06 20.87 -3.79
CA LYS A 75 -21.27 19.61 -3.07
C LYS A 75 -21.64 18.48 -4.04
N ALA A 76 -21.08 17.29 -3.82
CA ALA A 76 -21.50 16.09 -4.53
C ALA A 76 -21.68 14.91 -3.56
N ILE A 77 -22.60 14.00 -3.89
CA ILE A 77 -22.84 12.77 -3.12
C ILE A 77 -22.91 11.59 -4.08
N TYR A 78 -22.11 10.56 -3.81
CA TYR A 78 -22.13 9.28 -4.51
C TYR A 78 -22.58 8.19 -3.54
N ARG A 79 -23.61 7.43 -3.90
CA ARG A 79 -23.98 6.21 -3.19
C ARG A 79 -23.22 5.02 -3.75
N VAL A 80 -22.57 4.28 -2.87
CA VAL A 80 -21.96 2.98 -3.12
C VAL A 80 -22.88 1.91 -2.56
N GLU A 81 -23.55 1.19 -3.45
CA GLU A 81 -24.43 0.06 -3.14
C GLU A 81 -23.58 -1.21 -3.12
N THR A 82 -23.51 -1.88 -1.97
CA THR A 82 -22.80 -3.16 -1.79
C THR A 82 -23.81 -4.26 -1.42
N ARG A 83 -23.34 -5.51 -1.28
CA ARG A 83 -24.22 -6.60 -0.81
C ARG A 83 -24.59 -6.48 0.67
N ASP A 84 -23.74 -5.83 1.46
CA ASP A 84 -23.81 -5.87 2.93
C ASP A 84 -24.16 -4.51 3.56
N GLY A 85 -24.47 -3.51 2.73
CA GLY A 85 -24.84 -2.16 3.15
C GLY A 85 -24.49 -1.09 2.13
N ASP A 86 -25.17 0.05 2.25
CA ASP A 86 -24.93 1.22 1.41
C ASP A 86 -24.07 2.24 2.13
N PHE A 87 -23.23 2.94 1.36
CA PHE A 87 -22.35 3.99 1.86
C PHE A 87 -22.47 5.24 0.99
N ASP A 88 -22.43 6.41 1.59
CA ASP A 88 -22.46 7.68 0.88
C ASP A 88 -21.10 8.35 0.98
N PHE A 89 -20.52 8.65 -0.19
CA PHE A 89 -19.31 9.45 -0.32
C PHE A 89 -19.70 10.90 -0.60
N VAL A 90 -19.46 11.75 0.39
CA VAL A 90 -19.81 13.16 0.40
C VAL A 90 -18.58 13.99 0.07
N VAL A 91 -18.74 14.92 -0.86
CA VAL A 91 -17.67 15.76 -1.39
C VAL A 91 -17.98 17.23 -1.17
N PHE A 92 -17.00 17.97 -0.66
CA PHE A 92 -16.98 19.42 -0.59
C PHE A 92 -15.82 19.93 -1.44
N ALA A 93 -16.14 20.50 -2.60
CA ALA A 93 -15.18 21.06 -3.53
C ALA A 93 -15.15 22.58 -3.40
N ASP A 94 -13.95 23.13 -3.25
CA ASP A 94 -13.70 24.57 -3.11
C ASP A 94 -12.60 24.98 -4.10
N LYS A 95 -12.51 26.28 -4.42
CA LYS A 95 -11.43 26.82 -5.25
C LYS A 95 -10.47 27.58 -4.35
N LEU A 96 -9.26 27.04 -4.22
CA LEU A 96 -8.18 27.76 -3.58
C LEU A 96 -7.47 28.68 -4.57
N ARG A 97 -7.02 29.84 -4.08
CA ARG A 97 -6.03 30.65 -4.79
C ARG A 97 -4.69 29.89 -4.80
N PRO A 98 -3.84 30.08 -5.82
CA PRO A 98 -2.56 29.38 -5.91
C PRO A 98 -1.69 29.51 -4.65
N GLU A 99 -1.73 30.67 -3.98
CA GLU A 99 -0.93 30.98 -2.79
C GLU A 99 -1.45 30.26 -1.53
N GLU A 100 -2.71 29.82 -1.54
CA GLU A 100 -3.33 29.06 -0.45
C GLU A 100 -3.10 27.54 -0.58
N ARG A 101 -2.61 27.08 -1.75
CA ARG A 101 -2.36 25.66 -2.00
C ARG A 101 -1.04 25.25 -1.36
N SER A 102 -1.14 24.39 -0.37
CA SER A 102 0.03 23.71 0.20
C SER A 102 -0.04 22.22 -0.09
N ASP A 103 1.09 21.71 -0.55
CA ASP A 103 1.29 20.29 -0.81
C ASP A 103 1.52 19.46 0.45
N ARG A 104 1.51 20.12 1.62
CA ARG A 104 1.76 19.51 2.92
C ARG A 104 0.46 19.03 3.56
N VAL A 105 0.58 17.98 4.37
CA VAL A 105 -0.54 17.47 5.18
C VAL A 105 -1.09 18.55 6.10
N ILE A 106 -0.25 19.46 6.59
CA ILE A 106 -0.58 20.53 7.55
C ILE A 106 -1.21 21.80 6.93
N ALA A 107 -1.68 21.76 5.68
CA ALA A 107 -2.41 22.91 5.14
C ALA A 107 -3.68 23.17 5.98
N GLU A 108 -4.30 24.34 5.84
CA GLU A 108 -5.59 24.63 6.49
C GLU A 108 -6.77 24.53 5.51
N ARG A 109 -6.47 24.53 4.21
CA ARG A 109 -7.47 24.45 3.14
C ARG A 109 -7.00 23.52 2.03
N TRP A 110 -7.97 22.90 1.34
CA TRP A 110 -7.74 22.03 0.19
C TRP A 110 -8.80 22.31 -0.89
N ASP A 111 -8.47 22.05 -2.15
CA ASP A 111 -9.46 22.15 -3.25
C ASP A 111 -10.60 21.12 -3.06
N LEU A 112 -10.34 20.03 -2.31
CA LEU A 112 -11.28 18.96 -2.05
C LEU A 112 -11.17 18.46 -0.61
N THR A 113 -12.30 18.37 0.08
CA THR A 113 -12.45 17.54 1.30
C THR A 113 -13.63 16.60 1.13
N CYS A 114 -13.52 15.38 1.65
CA CYS A 114 -14.54 14.37 1.47
C CYS A 114 -14.64 13.41 2.66
N ALA A 115 -15.81 12.78 2.78
CA ALA A 115 -16.13 11.82 3.81
C ALA A 115 -16.84 10.61 3.21
N LEU A 116 -16.36 9.40 3.50
CA LEU A 116 -17.13 8.17 3.28
C LEU A 116 -17.95 7.90 4.54
N CYS A 117 -19.27 7.83 4.40
CA CYS A 117 -20.21 7.70 5.51
C CYS A 117 -21.09 6.46 5.34
N GLN A 118 -21.60 5.93 6.45
CA GLN A 118 -22.74 5.02 6.41
C GLN A 118 -23.94 5.75 5.78
N ALA A 119 -24.59 5.13 4.78
CA ALA A 119 -25.78 5.69 4.16
C ALA A 119 -27.03 5.48 5.03
N PRO A 120 -28.08 6.32 4.87
CA PRO A 120 -28.12 7.51 4.03
C PRO A 120 -27.59 8.78 4.73
N VAL A 121 -27.02 9.70 3.95
CA VAL A 121 -26.76 11.08 4.37
C VAL A 121 -27.94 11.96 3.90
N ASP A 122 -28.76 12.41 4.85
CA ASP A 122 -29.84 13.37 4.61
C ASP A 122 -29.33 14.83 4.61
N ASP A 123 -30.22 15.79 4.34
CA ASP A 123 -29.84 17.21 4.25
C ASP A 123 -29.39 17.81 5.59
N ALA A 124 -29.96 17.35 6.71
CA ALA A 124 -29.57 17.80 8.04
C ALA A 124 -28.15 17.33 8.36
N TYR A 125 -27.86 16.05 8.11
CA TYR A 125 -26.54 15.49 8.33
C TYR A 125 -25.51 16.03 7.33
N LEU A 126 -25.90 16.29 6.08
CA LEU A 126 -25.04 16.97 5.12
C LEU A 126 -24.62 18.37 5.61
N ALA A 127 -25.51 19.12 6.28
CA ALA A 127 -25.16 20.41 6.87
C ALA A 127 -24.14 20.26 8.01
N GLU A 128 -24.29 19.24 8.87
CA GLU A 128 -23.31 18.92 9.91
C GLU A 128 -21.94 18.55 9.33
N LEU A 129 -21.91 17.71 8.29
CA LEU A 129 -20.70 17.34 7.58
C LEU A 129 -20.04 18.56 6.94
N ALA A 130 -20.82 19.44 6.31
CA ALA A 130 -20.30 20.67 5.69
C ALA A 130 -19.63 21.61 6.72
N ALA A 131 -20.11 21.63 7.96
CA ALA A 131 -19.54 22.44 9.03
C ALA A 131 -18.22 21.87 9.60
N ASN A 132 -17.96 20.56 9.45
CA ASN A 132 -16.88 19.87 10.14
C ASN A 132 -15.83 19.23 9.21
N VAL A 133 -16.24 18.56 8.13
CA VAL A 133 -15.33 17.83 7.22
C VAL A 133 -14.27 18.77 6.62
N PRO A 134 -14.60 19.99 6.15
CA PRO A 134 -13.58 20.90 5.64
C PRO A 134 -12.57 21.38 6.68
N ARG A 135 -12.94 21.38 7.97
CA ARG A 135 -12.08 21.87 9.08
C ARG A 135 -11.02 20.86 9.52
N GLN A 136 -11.15 19.59 9.12
CA GLN A 136 -10.18 18.51 9.38
C GLN A 136 -9.76 18.44 10.87
N GLU A 137 -8.52 18.80 11.22
CA GLU A 137 -7.98 18.75 12.58
C GLU A 137 -8.82 19.59 13.59
N ALA A 138 -9.42 20.71 13.13
CA ALA A 138 -10.30 21.54 13.94
C ALA A 138 -11.78 21.11 13.89
N GLY A 139 -12.14 20.20 12.98
CA GLY A 139 -13.48 19.63 12.86
C GLY A 139 -13.69 18.43 13.76
N ARG A 140 -14.94 18.09 14.06
CA ARG A 140 -15.29 16.84 14.74
C ARG A 140 -16.39 16.13 13.98
N CYS A 141 -16.19 14.84 13.76
CA CYS A 141 -17.16 13.96 13.13
C CYS A 141 -17.59 12.89 14.13
N ASP A 142 -18.59 12.11 13.78
CA ASP A 142 -19.03 10.96 14.58
C ASP A 142 -18.78 9.63 13.85
N SER A 143 -19.10 8.53 14.55
CA SER A 143 -18.87 7.15 14.10
C SER A 143 -19.65 6.71 12.85
N ARG A 144 -20.55 7.54 12.30
CA ARG A 144 -21.16 7.35 10.97
C ARG A 144 -20.20 7.67 9.85
N VAL A 145 -19.21 8.53 10.08
CA VAL A 145 -18.11 8.78 9.15
C VAL A 145 -17.10 7.65 9.29
N LEU A 146 -16.78 6.99 8.18
CA LEU A 146 -15.85 5.86 8.12
C LEU A 146 -14.43 6.29 7.75
N VAL A 147 -14.33 7.21 6.80
CA VAL A 147 -13.07 7.73 6.28
C VAL A 147 -13.21 9.21 5.99
N LEU A 148 -12.18 10.00 6.32
CA LEU A 148 -12.03 11.38 5.87
C LEU A 148 -10.86 11.46 4.90
N SER A 149 -10.99 12.23 3.83
CA SER A 149 -9.88 12.50 2.92
C SER A 149 -9.90 13.93 2.42
N ARG A 150 -8.76 14.34 1.88
CA ARG A 150 -8.51 15.66 1.35
C ARG A 150 -7.51 15.60 0.20
N ALA A 151 -7.70 16.45 -0.79
CA ALA A 151 -6.90 16.46 -2.00
C ALA A 151 -6.78 17.86 -2.61
N ASN A 152 -5.69 18.09 -3.33
CA ASN A 152 -5.47 19.30 -4.10
C ASN A 152 -5.44 19.00 -5.60
N ARG A 153 -5.87 19.99 -6.40
CA ARG A 153 -5.78 19.90 -7.86
C ARG A 153 -4.32 19.97 -8.29
N SER A 154 -3.95 19.13 -9.26
CA SER A 154 -2.70 19.29 -9.99
C SER A 154 -2.85 20.44 -11.01
N ALA A 155 -2.80 21.69 -10.52
CA ALA A 155 -3.26 22.89 -11.25
C ALA A 155 -2.85 22.94 -12.73
N ARG A 156 -1.55 22.76 -13.03
CA ARG A 156 -1.04 22.80 -14.42
C ARG A 156 -1.67 21.75 -15.32
N ASN A 157 -1.91 20.53 -14.82
CA ASN A 157 -2.54 19.47 -15.60
C ASN A 157 -4.05 19.65 -15.68
N PHE A 158 -4.66 20.09 -14.58
CA PHE A 158 -6.11 20.23 -14.48
C PHE A 158 -6.62 21.27 -15.51
N ASP A 159 -6.00 22.45 -15.54
CA ASP A 159 -6.41 23.53 -16.45
C ASP A 159 -6.16 23.15 -17.91
N ALA A 160 -5.03 22.51 -18.22
CA ALA A 160 -4.71 22.06 -19.58
C ALA A 160 -5.70 21.02 -20.10
N VAL A 161 -6.10 20.06 -19.26
CA VAL A 161 -7.08 19.03 -19.62
C VAL A 161 -8.47 19.64 -19.78
N LEU A 162 -8.86 20.55 -18.89
CA LEU A 162 -10.12 21.28 -18.99
C LEU A 162 -10.22 22.04 -20.32
N ASP A 163 -9.15 22.72 -20.73
CA ASP A 163 -9.09 23.48 -21.97
C ASP A 163 -9.22 22.60 -23.21
N ARG A 164 -8.55 21.44 -23.23
CA ARG A 164 -8.69 20.46 -24.32
C ARG A 164 -10.11 19.93 -24.42
N LEU A 165 -10.66 19.42 -23.32
CA LEU A 165 -12.00 18.85 -23.30
C LEU A 165 -13.04 19.90 -23.70
N ALA A 166 -12.93 21.14 -23.21
CA ALA A 166 -13.82 22.24 -23.59
C ALA A 166 -13.70 22.64 -25.07
N ALA A 167 -12.52 22.48 -25.68
CA ALA A 167 -12.29 22.73 -27.11
C ALA A 167 -12.80 21.60 -28.02
N GLY A 168 -13.26 20.47 -27.45
CA GLY A 168 -13.65 19.28 -28.22
C GLY A 168 -12.50 18.34 -28.54
N GLU A 169 -11.37 18.49 -27.84
CA GLU A 169 -10.13 17.75 -28.06
C GLU A 169 -9.83 16.83 -26.87
N GLN A 170 -9.14 15.72 -27.12
CA GLN A 170 -8.61 14.87 -26.05
C GLN A 170 -7.22 15.36 -25.60
N PRO A 171 -6.89 15.25 -24.30
CA PRO A 171 -5.55 15.55 -23.82
C PRO A 171 -4.50 14.58 -24.37
N ASP A 172 -3.29 15.07 -24.58
CA ASP A 172 -2.16 14.25 -25.04
C ASP A 172 -1.78 13.19 -23.96
N PRO A 173 -1.80 11.88 -24.27
CA PRO A 173 -1.38 10.83 -23.35
C PRO A 173 0.01 11.05 -22.74
N ALA A 174 0.94 11.66 -23.51
CA ALA A 174 2.30 11.92 -23.06
C ALA A 174 2.36 12.89 -21.87
N TRP A 175 1.37 13.77 -21.71
CA TRP A 175 1.28 14.68 -20.56
C TRP A 175 1.05 13.91 -19.26
N PHE A 176 0.23 12.87 -19.30
CA PHE A 176 -0.05 12.02 -18.14
C PHE A 176 1.06 11.03 -17.82
N ALA A 177 2.04 10.83 -18.71
CA ALA A 177 3.21 10.00 -18.44
C ALA A 177 3.97 10.45 -17.19
N ARG A 178 4.09 11.77 -17.00
CA ARG A 178 4.90 12.39 -15.94
C ARG A 178 4.20 12.49 -14.59
N VAL A 179 2.90 12.73 -14.57
CA VAL A 179 2.14 12.99 -13.33
C VAL A 179 0.96 12.04 -13.17
N GLY A 180 0.20 11.76 -14.23
CA GLY A 180 -0.78 10.65 -14.24
C GLY A 180 -2.05 10.84 -13.40
N TYR A 181 -2.31 12.04 -12.86
CA TYR A 181 -3.48 12.32 -12.03
C TYR A 181 -3.96 13.78 -12.16
N LEU A 182 -5.27 13.99 -11.93
CA LEU A 182 -5.90 15.33 -11.83
C LEU A 182 -5.89 15.86 -10.39
N TYR A 183 -6.09 14.96 -9.42
CA TYR A 183 -6.01 15.25 -7.99
C TYR A 183 -4.91 14.47 -7.32
N ARG A 184 -4.34 15.08 -6.29
CA ARG A 184 -3.40 14.45 -5.38
C ARG A 184 -3.94 14.49 -3.97
N THR A 185 -4.15 13.31 -3.39
CA THR A 185 -4.56 13.19 -1.98
C THR A 185 -3.40 13.60 -1.07
N THR A 186 -3.71 14.37 -0.03
CA THR A 186 -2.73 14.73 1.02
C THR A 186 -2.94 13.90 2.28
N ALA A 187 -4.16 13.44 2.54
CA ALA A 187 -4.43 12.52 3.64
C ALA A 187 -5.65 11.63 3.38
N VAL A 188 -5.63 10.44 3.97
CA VAL A 188 -6.76 9.51 4.04
C VAL A 188 -6.80 8.96 5.46
N TYR A 189 -7.74 9.45 6.26
CA TYR A 189 -7.85 9.19 7.70
C TYR A 189 -8.96 8.19 7.98
N GLY A 190 -8.69 7.27 8.91
CA GLY A 190 -9.65 6.31 9.44
C GLY A 190 -9.31 5.98 10.89
N ASN A 191 -9.94 4.94 11.42
CA ASN A 191 -9.60 4.33 12.70
C ASN A 191 -9.65 5.32 13.89
N GLY A 192 -10.80 5.96 14.11
CA GLY A 192 -11.03 6.79 15.30
C GLY A 192 -10.51 8.23 15.22
N LYS A 193 -9.68 8.55 14.22
CA LYS A 193 -9.13 9.92 14.08
C LYS A 193 -10.27 10.93 13.91
N PHE A 194 -10.25 12.03 14.65
CA PHE A 194 -11.28 13.08 14.62
C PHE A 194 -12.70 12.64 15.05
N GLY A 195 -12.82 11.52 15.76
CA GLY A 195 -14.11 10.99 16.24
C GLY A 195 -14.86 10.10 15.24
N ILE A 196 -14.25 9.81 14.07
CA ILE A 196 -14.79 8.91 13.06
C ILE A 196 -14.78 7.45 13.54
N ALA A 197 -15.37 6.54 12.77
CA ALA A 197 -15.40 5.11 13.10
C ALA A 197 -13.99 4.54 13.38
N ASP A 198 -13.90 3.76 14.46
CA ASP A 198 -12.72 2.94 14.73
C ASP A 198 -12.70 1.68 13.85
N PHE A 199 -11.57 0.98 13.85
CA PHE A 199 -11.42 -0.23 13.06
C PHE A 199 -12.38 -1.35 13.47
N ALA A 200 -12.69 -1.48 14.76
CA ALA A 200 -13.63 -2.50 15.26
C ALA A 200 -15.05 -2.30 14.71
N ARG A 201 -15.48 -1.05 14.51
CA ARG A 201 -16.74 -0.73 13.83
C ARG A 201 -16.67 -1.01 12.33
N LEU A 202 -15.55 -0.70 11.67
CA LEU A 202 -15.37 -0.98 10.23
C LEU A 202 -15.45 -2.48 9.93
N GLN A 203 -14.87 -3.32 10.79
CA GLN A 203 -14.87 -4.79 10.64
C GLN A 203 -16.26 -5.43 10.68
N ARG A 204 -17.31 -4.71 11.11
CA ARG A 204 -18.69 -5.20 11.09
C ARG A 204 -19.26 -5.28 9.68
N TRP A 205 -18.64 -4.60 8.72
CA TRP A 205 -19.07 -4.58 7.33
C TRP A 205 -18.17 -5.51 6.51
N PRO A 206 -18.69 -6.63 5.98
CA PRO A 206 -17.89 -7.54 5.15
C PRO A 206 -17.27 -6.84 3.93
N ALA A 207 -17.96 -5.83 3.37
CA ALA A 207 -17.44 -4.93 2.35
C ALA A 207 -16.09 -4.29 2.70
N PHE A 208 -15.81 -4.08 3.99
CA PHE A 208 -14.58 -3.46 4.50
C PHE A 208 -13.78 -4.34 5.47
N ALA A 209 -13.98 -5.66 5.42
CA ALA A 209 -13.27 -6.59 6.31
C ALA A 209 -11.76 -6.71 6.01
N ARG A 210 -11.30 -6.30 4.82
CA ARG A 210 -9.88 -6.34 4.43
C ARG A 210 -9.13 -5.05 4.82
N PRO A 211 -7.81 -5.12 5.07
CA PRO A 211 -7.02 -3.95 5.48
C PRO A 211 -7.18 -2.77 4.51
N PHE A 212 -7.41 -1.58 5.06
CA PHE A 212 -7.47 -0.32 4.31
C PHE A 212 -8.55 -0.24 3.20
N SER A 213 -9.46 -1.21 3.09
CA SER A 213 -10.47 -1.30 2.02
C SER A 213 -11.36 -0.05 1.93
N ALA A 214 -11.88 0.46 3.05
CA ALA A 214 -12.67 1.70 3.09
C ALA A 214 -11.85 2.93 2.66
N GLN A 215 -10.58 3.00 3.07
CA GLN A 215 -9.66 4.07 2.69
C GLN A 215 -9.35 4.01 1.19
N MET A 216 -9.11 2.82 0.65
CA MET A 216 -8.87 2.61 -0.78
C MET A 216 -10.13 2.95 -1.60
N LEU A 217 -11.32 2.59 -1.13
CA LEU A 217 -12.59 2.99 -1.77
C LEU A 217 -12.72 4.52 -1.83
N THR A 218 -12.38 5.20 -0.73
CA THR A 218 -12.40 6.67 -0.69
C THR A 218 -11.48 7.27 -1.75
N VAL A 219 -10.26 6.73 -1.91
CA VAL A 219 -9.33 7.19 -2.96
C VAL A 219 -9.84 6.88 -4.36
N TYR A 220 -10.47 5.72 -4.58
CA TYR A 220 -11.12 5.37 -5.84
C TYR A 220 -12.26 6.35 -6.18
N LEU A 221 -13.07 6.76 -5.21
CA LEU A 221 -14.16 7.70 -5.41
C LEU A 221 -13.68 9.14 -5.64
N VAL A 222 -12.55 9.54 -5.05
CA VAL A 222 -11.87 10.80 -5.40
C VAL A 222 -11.44 10.80 -6.88
N ARG A 223 -10.96 9.65 -7.39
CA ARG A 223 -10.65 9.48 -8.82
C ARG A 223 -11.89 9.70 -9.68
N ALA A 224 -12.98 9.02 -9.36
CA ALA A 224 -14.25 9.15 -10.09
C ALA A 224 -14.74 10.61 -10.08
N PHE A 225 -14.76 11.25 -8.90
CA PHE A 225 -15.14 12.65 -8.77
C PHE A 225 -14.25 13.58 -9.61
N SER A 226 -12.95 13.33 -9.69
CA SER A 226 -12.04 14.18 -10.47
C SER A 226 -12.39 14.22 -11.96
N LEU A 227 -12.84 13.09 -12.51
CA LEU A 227 -13.31 12.98 -13.89
C LEU A 227 -14.64 13.70 -14.08
N ASP A 228 -15.62 13.43 -13.21
CA ASP A 228 -16.93 14.06 -13.26
C ASP A 228 -16.83 15.59 -13.16
N GLN A 229 -15.97 16.09 -12.27
CA GLN A 229 -15.77 17.51 -12.05
C GLN A 229 -15.15 18.19 -13.29
N ILE A 230 -14.09 17.63 -13.86
CA ILE A 230 -13.42 18.27 -14.99
C ILE A 230 -14.31 18.29 -16.24
N GLU A 231 -15.07 17.22 -16.48
CA GLU A 231 -16.03 17.20 -17.59
C GLU A 231 -17.21 18.16 -17.38
N HIS A 232 -17.71 18.27 -16.14
CA HIS A 232 -18.72 19.27 -15.79
C HIS A 232 -18.23 20.68 -16.08
N MET A 233 -17.03 21.01 -15.62
CA MET A 233 -16.41 22.30 -15.88
C MET A 233 -16.20 22.54 -17.39
N ALA A 234 -15.80 21.52 -18.16
CA ALA A 234 -15.65 21.63 -19.61
C ALA A 234 -16.98 21.94 -20.29
N ARG A 235 -18.06 21.23 -19.91
CA ARG A 235 -19.42 21.49 -20.41
C ARG A 235 -19.94 22.87 -20.03
N CYS A 236 -19.68 23.34 -18.81
CA CYS A 236 -20.03 24.71 -18.41
C CYS A 236 -19.24 25.77 -19.18
N LYS A 237 -17.96 25.52 -19.44
CA LYS A 237 -17.08 26.45 -20.17
C LYS A 237 -17.47 26.58 -21.64
N SER A 238 -17.74 25.45 -22.31
CA SER A 238 -18.06 25.42 -23.74
C SER A 238 -19.13 24.37 -24.07
N PRO A 239 -20.44 24.64 -23.81
CA PRO A 239 -21.50 23.63 -23.94
C PRO A 239 -21.65 23.01 -25.33
N ARG A 240 -21.21 23.72 -26.39
CA ARG A 240 -21.35 23.27 -27.78
C ARG A 240 -20.22 22.36 -28.27
N THR A 241 -19.03 22.51 -27.69
CA THR A 241 -17.81 21.83 -28.15
C THR A 241 -17.27 20.85 -27.13
N ALA A 242 -17.65 20.97 -25.86
CA ALA A 242 -17.11 20.13 -24.81
C ALA A 242 -17.35 18.64 -25.07
N VAL A 243 -16.29 17.85 -24.97
CA VAL A 243 -16.33 16.38 -25.10
C VAL A 243 -16.02 15.71 -23.76
N PRO A 244 -16.60 14.53 -23.48
CA PRO A 244 -16.17 13.71 -22.35
C PRO A 244 -14.74 13.21 -22.58
N MET A 245 -14.08 12.78 -21.51
CA MET A 245 -12.77 12.17 -21.62
C MET A 245 -12.87 10.79 -22.28
N ASP A 246 -11.96 10.49 -23.19
CA ASP A 246 -11.82 9.15 -23.75
C ASP A 246 -11.69 8.11 -22.64
N ARG A 247 -12.31 6.94 -22.81
CA ARG A 247 -12.38 5.95 -21.73
C ARG A 247 -11.03 5.31 -21.44
N ALA A 248 -10.16 5.11 -22.44
CA ALA A 248 -8.82 4.62 -22.19
C ALA A 248 -7.99 5.65 -21.41
N MET A 249 -8.16 6.94 -21.73
CA MET A 249 -7.55 8.03 -20.97
C MET A 249 -8.07 8.12 -19.53
N ALA A 250 -9.39 8.05 -19.35
CA ALA A 250 -10.03 8.07 -18.04
C ALA A 250 -9.58 6.89 -17.18
N ARG A 251 -9.41 5.68 -17.77
CA ARG A 251 -8.80 4.54 -17.09
C ARG A 251 -7.33 4.80 -16.73
N TYR A 252 -6.56 5.40 -17.62
CA TYR A 252 -5.15 5.72 -17.39
C TYR A 252 -4.91 6.84 -16.37
N LEU A 253 -5.92 7.62 -15.99
CA LEU A 253 -5.82 8.51 -14.84
C LEU A 253 -5.83 7.72 -13.54
N GLY A 254 -4.90 8.04 -12.65
CA GLY A 254 -4.93 7.59 -11.26
C GLY A 254 -5.18 8.74 -10.29
N ILE A 255 -4.92 8.49 -9.02
CA ILE A 255 -4.85 9.51 -7.97
C ILE A 255 -3.43 9.57 -7.44
N GLY A 256 -2.89 10.79 -7.43
CA GLY A 256 -1.59 11.04 -6.87
C GLY A 256 -1.59 10.98 -5.35
N ASN A 257 -0.44 10.66 -4.78
CA ASN A 257 -0.16 10.86 -3.37
C ASN A 257 1.33 11.16 -3.16
N SER A 258 1.63 11.97 -2.14
CA SER A 258 2.99 12.19 -1.65
C SER A 258 3.08 11.62 -0.24
N THR A 259 3.88 10.58 -0.05
CA THR A 259 4.06 9.92 1.24
C THR A 259 5.42 10.29 1.82
N GLY A 260 5.42 10.82 3.03
CA GLY A 260 6.62 11.07 3.83
C GLY A 260 6.79 10.08 4.98
N LEU A 261 7.70 10.40 5.90
CA LEU A 261 8.10 9.56 7.04
C LEU A 261 6.97 9.13 7.99
N GLY A 262 5.80 9.77 7.94
CA GLY A 262 4.69 9.47 8.86
C GLY A 262 4.20 8.02 8.81
N MET A 263 4.44 7.30 7.70
CA MET A 263 4.06 5.89 7.56
C MET A 263 5.16 4.91 7.98
N ALA A 264 6.43 5.34 8.10
CA ALA A 264 7.54 4.45 8.41
C ALA A 264 7.39 3.75 9.77
N PRO A 265 7.00 4.43 10.88
CA PRO A 265 6.84 3.77 12.17
C PRO A 265 5.75 2.70 12.19
N PHE A 266 4.77 2.77 11.29
CA PHE A 266 3.71 1.77 11.22
C PHE A 266 4.28 0.37 10.96
N LEU A 267 5.28 0.25 10.07
CA LEU A 267 5.85 -1.06 9.75
C LEU A 267 6.59 -1.68 10.95
N ILE A 268 7.10 -0.83 11.84
CA ILE A 268 7.87 -1.25 13.02
C ILE A 268 6.94 -1.55 14.19
N ARG A 269 5.89 -0.73 14.38
CA ARG A 269 4.94 -0.84 15.48
C ARG A 269 3.88 -1.93 15.30
N HIS A 270 3.68 -2.44 14.09
CA HIS A 270 2.71 -3.50 13.79
C HIS A 270 3.37 -4.75 13.20
N PRO A 271 4.31 -5.39 13.94
CA PRO A 271 5.12 -6.49 13.42
C PRO A 271 4.29 -7.73 13.05
N ARG A 272 3.17 -8.01 13.75
CA ARG A 272 2.31 -9.17 13.40
C ARG A 272 1.55 -8.92 12.11
N LEU A 273 1.06 -7.69 11.92
CA LEU A 273 0.39 -7.29 10.70
C LEU A 273 1.35 -7.29 9.50
N ILE A 274 2.55 -6.70 9.66
CA ILE A 274 3.56 -6.71 8.59
C ILE A 274 4.04 -8.13 8.30
N ASN A 275 4.28 -8.95 9.32
CA ASN A 275 4.55 -10.36 9.14
C ASN A 275 3.46 -11.00 8.27
N ARG A 276 2.18 -10.77 8.57
CA ARG A 276 1.09 -11.37 7.81
C ARG A 276 1.10 -10.96 6.35
N TRP A 277 1.32 -9.67 6.07
CA TRP A 277 1.35 -9.17 4.70
C TRP A 277 2.49 -9.79 3.88
N VAL A 278 3.70 -9.78 4.44
CA VAL A 278 4.88 -10.36 3.78
C VAL A 278 4.74 -11.88 3.68
N TRP A 279 4.30 -12.54 4.74
CA TRP A 279 4.05 -13.98 4.79
C TRP A 279 3.10 -14.45 3.70
N ASN A 280 1.97 -13.78 3.51
CA ASN A 280 1.01 -14.17 2.47
C ASN A 280 1.55 -13.93 1.07
N ARG A 281 2.32 -12.86 0.85
CA ARG A 281 3.00 -12.65 -0.42
C ARG A 281 4.02 -13.76 -0.71
N GLU A 282 4.84 -14.13 0.28
CA GLU A 282 5.85 -15.18 0.14
C GLU A 282 5.23 -16.58 0.02
N ARG A 283 4.11 -16.85 0.73
CA ARG A 283 3.32 -18.07 0.53
C ARG A 283 2.73 -18.16 -0.86
N GLY A 284 2.21 -17.05 -1.40
CA GLY A 284 1.76 -16.98 -2.79
C GLY A 284 2.88 -17.35 -3.76
N LEU A 285 4.07 -16.78 -3.56
CA LEU A 285 5.25 -17.12 -4.36
C LEU A 285 5.62 -18.60 -4.22
N ALA A 286 5.74 -19.12 -3.00
CA ALA A 286 6.05 -20.53 -2.75
C ALA A 286 5.06 -21.48 -3.43
N ARG A 287 3.75 -21.22 -3.32
CA ARG A 287 2.70 -22.00 -4.02
C ARG A 287 2.92 -22.01 -5.53
N VAL A 288 3.25 -20.86 -6.13
CA VAL A 288 3.53 -20.75 -7.57
C VAL A 288 4.83 -21.47 -7.96
N LEU A 289 5.90 -21.36 -7.16
CA LEU A 289 7.17 -22.02 -7.45
C LEU A 289 7.11 -23.55 -7.27
N SER A 290 6.21 -24.04 -6.42
CA SER A 290 5.98 -25.47 -6.19
C SER A 290 4.92 -26.07 -7.11
N ALA A 291 4.24 -25.26 -7.90
CA ALA A 291 3.35 -25.74 -8.95
C ALA A 291 4.15 -26.56 -9.98
N SER A 292 4.05 -27.88 -9.91
CA SER A 292 4.82 -28.82 -10.73
C SER A 292 4.28 -28.99 -12.15
N ARG A 293 3.20 -28.28 -12.51
CA ARG A 293 2.57 -28.42 -13.83
C ARG A 293 3.39 -27.69 -14.88
N THR A 294 3.63 -28.36 -16.01
CA THR A 294 4.11 -27.74 -17.24
C THR A 294 3.14 -26.62 -17.64
N PRO A 295 3.58 -25.35 -17.73
CA PRO A 295 2.70 -24.24 -18.03
C PRO A 295 2.15 -24.40 -19.44
N SER A 296 0.86 -24.11 -19.62
CA SER A 296 0.23 -24.15 -20.92
C SER A 296 0.85 -23.10 -21.85
N MET A 297 0.69 -23.31 -23.17
CA MET A 297 1.09 -22.30 -24.16
C MET A 297 0.34 -20.97 -23.95
N GLU A 298 -0.89 -21.04 -23.46
CA GLU A 298 -1.69 -19.89 -23.05
C GLU A 298 -1.05 -19.15 -21.88
N LEU A 299 -0.61 -19.87 -20.84
CA LEU A 299 0.04 -19.25 -19.68
C LEU A 299 1.38 -18.59 -20.05
N LEU A 300 2.17 -19.22 -20.93
CA LEU A 300 3.37 -18.61 -21.49
C LEU A 300 3.05 -17.37 -22.34
N HIS A 301 1.98 -17.42 -23.13
CA HIS A 301 1.53 -16.27 -23.91
C HIS A 301 1.10 -15.12 -22.99
N ARG A 302 0.34 -15.42 -21.95
CA ARG A 302 -0.09 -14.46 -20.93
C ARG A 302 1.10 -13.82 -20.23
N LEU A 303 2.11 -14.61 -19.84
CA LEU A 303 3.36 -14.08 -19.28
C LEU A 303 4.07 -13.17 -20.28
N GLU A 304 4.10 -13.51 -21.56
CA GLU A 304 4.69 -12.66 -22.59
C GLU A 304 3.97 -11.31 -22.70
N VAL A 305 2.63 -11.32 -22.73
CA VAL A 305 1.80 -10.10 -22.76
C VAL A 305 2.06 -9.24 -21.53
N LEU A 306 1.97 -9.82 -20.34
CA LEU A 306 2.23 -9.13 -19.07
C LEU A 306 3.66 -8.58 -19.00
N THR A 307 4.65 -9.34 -19.46
CA THR A 307 6.05 -8.89 -19.46
C THR A 307 6.28 -7.73 -20.43
N ARG A 308 5.66 -7.75 -21.61
CA ARG A 308 5.71 -6.62 -22.56
C ARG A 308 5.06 -5.39 -21.94
N ARG A 309 3.88 -5.55 -21.34
CA ARG A 309 3.14 -4.47 -20.68
C ARG A 309 3.92 -3.88 -19.50
N ALA A 310 4.47 -4.71 -18.62
CA ALA A 310 5.34 -4.30 -17.52
C ALA A 310 6.59 -3.57 -18.01
N ARG A 311 7.24 -4.07 -19.08
CA ARG A 311 8.42 -3.41 -19.66
C ARG A 311 8.07 -2.02 -20.22
N THR A 312 6.94 -1.89 -20.90
CA THR A 312 6.44 -0.57 -21.37
C THR A 312 6.08 0.33 -20.19
N HIS A 313 5.39 -0.18 -19.18
CA HIS A 313 5.04 0.57 -17.97
C HIS A 313 6.28 1.15 -17.27
N VAL A 314 7.34 0.34 -17.09
CA VAL A 314 8.61 0.80 -16.50
C VAL A 314 9.31 1.80 -17.42
N ALA A 315 9.25 1.64 -18.74
CA ALA A 315 9.79 2.64 -19.68
C ALA A 315 9.04 3.98 -19.62
N GLN A 316 7.75 3.95 -19.27
CA GLN A 316 6.90 5.13 -19.09
C GLN A 316 6.90 5.67 -17.65
N TRP A 317 7.71 5.09 -16.76
CA TRP A 317 7.91 5.57 -15.41
C TRP A 317 9.04 6.61 -15.39
N LEU A 318 8.64 7.86 -15.63
CA LEU A 318 9.50 9.03 -15.67
C LEU A 318 9.74 9.59 -14.25
N ALA A 319 10.54 8.88 -13.44
CA ALA A 319 11.00 9.38 -12.15
C ALA A 319 12.01 10.52 -12.35
N ASP A 320 12.02 11.54 -11.49
CA ASP A 320 13.05 12.60 -11.55
C ASP A 320 14.34 12.17 -10.83
N ASP A 321 14.28 11.18 -9.94
CA ASP A 321 15.43 10.65 -9.21
C ASP A 321 16.38 9.84 -10.12
N PRO A 322 17.67 10.21 -10.23
CA PRO A 322 18.62 9.53 -11.11
C PRO A 322 18.88 8.05 -10.75
N ALA A 323 18.87 7.70 -9.47
CA ALA A 323 19.09 6.32 -9.03
C ALA A 323 17.91 5.43 -9.44
N GLN A 324 16.68 5.93 -9.30
CA GLN A 324 15.48 5.25 -9.77
C GLN A 324 15.46 5.13 -11.31
N GLN A 325 15.88 6.16 -12.04
CA GLN A 325 16.00 6.07 -13.50
C GLN A 325 16.98 4.97 -13.93
N ALA A 326 18.13 4.87 -13.25
CA ALA A 326 19.11 3.82 -13.52
C ALA A 326 18.54 2.42 -13.21
N ALA A 327 17.85 2.26 -12.08
CA ALA A 327 17.16 1.02 -11.71
C ALA A 327 16.09 0.62 -12.74
N ASN A 328 15.31 1.58 -13.24
CA ASN A 328 14.31 1.36 -14.29
C ASN A 328 14.97 0.87 -15.58
N GLN A 329 16.08 1.46 -16.01
CA GLN A 329 16.81 1.02 -17.21
C GLN A 329 17.39 -0.40 -17.08
N ILE A 330 17.88 -0.77 -15.90
CA ILE A 330 18.30 -2.16 -15.61
C ILE A 330 17.09 -3.09 -15.74
N THR A 331 15.98 -2.74 -15.09
CA THR A 331 14.75 -3.54 -15.12
C THR A 331 14.22 -3.75 -16.54
N ILE A 332 14.20 -2.70 -17.37
CA ILE A 332 13.77 -2.78 -18.77
C ILE A 332 14.63 -3.76 -19.58
N ARG A 333 15.96 -3.76 -19.36
CA ARG A 333 16.89 -4.67 -20.03
C ARG A 333 16.69 -6.11 -19.58
N GLU A 334 16.50 -6.32 -18.29
CA GLU A 334 16.30 -7.65 -17.69
C GLU A 334 14.93 -8.25 -18.08
N LEU A 335 13.86 -7.47 -18.14
CA LEU A 335 12.58 -7.88 -18.72
C LEU A 335 12.71 -8.23 -20.21
N GLY A 336 13.60 -7.57 -20.95
CA GLY A 336 13.98 -7.96 -22.31
C GLY A 336 14.60 -9.36 -22.37
N SER A 337 15.39 -9.73 -21.35
CA SER A 337 15.92 -11.10 -21.20
C SER A 337 14.83 -12.11 -20.88
N LEU A 338 13.85 -11.75 -20.02
CA LEU A 338 12.67 -12.58 -19.76
C LEU A 338 11.88 -12.86 -21.05
N LEU A 339 11.62 -11.85 -21.87
CA LEU A 339 10.94 -12.02 -23.16
C LEU A 339 11.69 -12.98 -24.10
N ARG A 340 13.02 -12.92 -24.15
CA ARG A 340 13.83 -13.87 -24.93
C ARG A 340 13.68 -15.29 -24.39
N TRP A 341 13.71 -15.46 -23.06
CA TRP A 341 13.48 -16.76 -22.42
C TRP A 341 12.09 -17.32 -22.75
N ILE A 342 11.02 -16.52 -22.64
CA ILE A 342 9.66 -16.96 -22.96
C ILE A 342 9.56 -17.41 -24.43
N ARG A 343 10.07 -16.62 -25.37
CA ARG A 343 10.07 -16.98 -26.79
C ARG A 343 10.85 -18.27 -27.07
N TRP A 344 11.96 -18.49 -26.36
CA TRP A 344 12.72 -19.73 -26.49
C TRP A 344 11.91 -20.94 -25.99
N GLN A 345 11.24 -20.82 -24.84
CA GLN A 345 10.37 -21.87 -24.28
C GLN A 345 9.23 -22.22 -25.25
N ARG A 346 8.54 -21.19 -25.79
CA ARG A 346 7.45 -21.35 -26.75
C ARG A 346 7.88 -22.08 -28.03
N ARG A 347 9.11 -21.87 -28.52
CA ARG A 347 9.60 -22.49 -29.76
C ARG A 347 10.01 -23.95 -29.60
N HIS A 348 10.56 -24.31 -28.44
CA HIS A 348 11.14 -25.64 -28.24
C HIS A 348 10.21 -26.58 -27.47
N ALA A 349 9.05 -26.10 -27.00
CA ALA A 349 8.16 -26.82 -26.08
C ALA A 349 8.91 -27.45 -24.88
N ALA A 350 10.08 -26.88 -24.55
CA ALA A 350 11.06 -27.47 -23.65
C ALA A 350 10.87 -26.97 -22.23
N LEU A 351 9.65 -27.11 -21.72
CA LEU A 351 9.35 -26.70 -20.36
C LEU A 351 9.81 -27.79 -19.39
N PRO A 352 10.82 -27.50 -18.56
CA PRO A 352 11.28 -28.43 -17.54
C PRO A 352 10.23 -28.57 -16.43
N ASP A 353 10.34 -29.62 -15.63
CA ASP A 353 9.64 -29.69 -14.36
C ASP A 353 9.94 -28.45 -13.50
N SER A 354 8.92 -27.94 -12.82
CA SER A 354 9.00 -26.72 -11.99
C SER A 354 9.61 -25.50 -12.72
N PRO A 355 9.04 -25.06 -13.86
CA PRO A 355 9.65 -24.04 -14.71
C PRO A 355 9.74 -22.68 -14.02
N TRP A 356 8.76 -22.33 -13.18
CA TRP A 356 8.79 -21.11 -12.39
C TRP A 356 9.90 -21.09 -11.36
N ARG A 357 10.13 -22.21 -10.66
CA ARG A 357 11.26 -22.37 -9.75
C ARG A 357 12.60 -22.19 -10.45
N ARG A 358 12.76 -22.80 -11.64
CA ARG A 358 14.00 -22.67 -12.43
C ARG A 358 14.20 -21.24 -12.94
N LEU A 359 13.14 -20.59 -13.42
CA LEU A 359 13.17 -19.19 -13.84
C LEU A 359 13.56 -18.29 -12.68
N PHE A 360 12.88 -18.41 -11.54
CA PHE A 360 13.12 -17.58 -10.37
C PHE A 360 14.52 -17.81 -9.77
N THR A 361 14.98 -19.06 -9.71
CA THR A 361 16.35 -19.39 -9.28
C THR A 361 17.41 -18.76 -10.19
N SER A 362 17.18 -18.76 -11.50
CA SER A 362 18.06 -18.10 -12.48
C SER A 362 18.03 -16.58 -12.31
N ALA A 363 16.85 -15.99 -12.12
CA ALA A 363 16.68 -14.55 -11.87
C ALA A 363 17.41 -14.10 -10.60
N ARG A 364 17.28 -14.86 -9.49
CA ARG A 364 17.97 -14.58 -8.21
C ARG A 364 19.48 -14.46 -8.34
N ARG A 365 20.09 -15.15 -9.31
CA ARG A 365 21.55 -15.14 -9.54
C ARG A 365 22.02 -14.06 -10.52
N ARG A 366 21.12 -13.50 -11.34
CA ARG A 366 21.49 -12.71 -12.54
C ARG A 366 20.86 -11.34 -12.62
N TRP A 367 19.71 -11.14 -11.99
CA TRP A 367 18.94 -9.91 -12.12
C TRP A 367 18.99 -9.09 -10.86
N SER A 368 18.82 -7.79 -11.02
CA SER A 368 18.65 -6.84 -9.91
C SER A 368 17.49 -7.21 -8.99
N VAL A 369 17.56 -6.76 -7.73
CA VAL A 369 16.50 -7.00 -6.73
C VAL A 369 15.16 -6.41 -7.17
N GLU A 370 15.15 -5.22 -7.79
CA GLU A 370 13.96 -4.60 -8.39
C GLU A 370 13.29 -5.54 -9.40
N THR A 371 14.04 -6.08 -10.38
CA THR A 371 13.48 -7.03 -11.35
C THR A 371 13.04 -8.34 -10.73
N GLN A 372 13.75 -8.83 -9.70
CA GLN A 372 13.31 -10.02 -8.97
C GLN A 372 11.94 -9.81 -8.33
N GLU A 373 11.72 -8.68 -7.64
CA GLU A 373 10.42 -8.39 -7.01
C GLU A 373 9.32 -8.08 -8.03
N LEU A 374 9.65 -7.48 -9.18
CA LEU A 374 8.71 -7.34 -10.31
C LEU A 374 8.34 -8.69 -10.92
N LEU A 375 9.30 -9.62 -11.04
CA LEU A 375 9.04 -10.99 -11.48
C LEU A 375 8.10 -11.71 -10.49
N VAL A 376 8.25 -11.51 -9.18
CA VAL A 376 7.30 -12.04 -8.20
C VAL A 376 5.89 -11.51 -8.49
N SER A 377 5.70 -10.22 -8.70
CA SER A 377 4.39 -9.66 -9.06
C SER A 377 3.81 -10.27 -10.35
N LEU A 378 4.64 -10.50 -11.38
CA LEU A 378 4.23 -11.16 -12.62
C LEU A 378 3.80 -12.63 -12.37
N LEU A 379 4.56 -13.38 -11.57
CA LEU A 379 4.26 -14.78 -11.25
C LEU A 379 2.98 -14.90 -10.41
N LEU A 380 2.77 -14.01 -9.44
CA LEU A 380 1.51 -13.94 -8.69
C LEU A 380 0.32 -13.60 -9.60
N GLU A 381 0.52 -12.72 -10.58
CA GLU A 381 -0.54 -12.33 -11.52
C GLU A 381 -1.01 -13.48 -12.42
N LEU A 382 -0.11 -14.44 -12.73
CA LEU A 382 -0.41 -15.59 -13.58
C LEU A 382 -1.27 -16.66 -12.91
N HIS A 383 -1.32 -16.69 -11.58
CA HIS A 383 -1.87 -17.80 -10.81
C HIS A 383 -2.92 -17.34 -9.79
N PRO A 384 -4.02 -16.71 -10.23
CA PRO A 384 -5.08 -16.27 -9.33
C PRO A 384 -5.63 -17.40 -8.46
N GLU A 385 -5.71 -18.61 -9.00
CA GLU A 385 -6.20 -19.82 -8.31
C GLU A 385 -5.34 -20.23 -7.10
N LEU A 386 -4.06 -19.86 -7.07
CA LEU A 386 -3.14 -20.17 -5.97
C LEU A 386 -3.01 -19.02 -4.97
N VAL A 387 -3.29 -17.80 -5.41
CA VAL A 387 -2.91 -16.55 -4.73
C VAL A 387 -4.11 -15.84 -4.12
N ASP A 388 -5.25 -15.75 -4.81
CA ASP A 388 -6.31 -14.81 -4.46
C ASP A 388 -6.89 -15.05 -3.05
N SER A 389 -7.02 -16.31 -2.62
CA SER A 389 -7.51 -16.65 -1.28
C SER A 389 -6.65 -16.12 -0.12
N LEU A 390 -5.39 -15.78 -0.38
CA LEU A 390 -4.48 -15.25 0.63
C LEU A 390 -4.81 -13.81 1.05
N GLU A 391 -5.59 -13.09 0.25
CA GLU A 391 -5.95 -11.70 0.55
C GLU A 391 -6.92 -11.56 1.73
N ASP A 392 -7.68 -12.61 2.04
CA ASP A 392 -8.61 -12.65 3.16
C ASP A 392 -7.89 -12.84 4.51
N ASP A 393 -6.65 -13.30 4.47
CA ASP A 393 -5.81 -13.51 5.65
C ASP A 393 -4.82 -12.35 5.85
N MET A 394 -5.14 -11.11 5.44
CA MET A 394 -4.23 -9.96 5.53
C MET A 394 -4.36 -9.16 6.85
N LEU A 395 -5.20 -9.61 7.78
CA LEU A 395 -5.35 -9.03 9.10
C LEU A 395 -4.59 -9.84 10.17
N ALA A 396 -4.10 -9.15 11.20
CA ALA A 396 -3.54 -9.79 12.36
C ALA A 396 -3.86 -8.97 13.63
N PRO A 397 -4.37 -9.60 14.70
CA PRO A 397 -4.44 -8.94 16.00
C PRO A 397 -3.01 -8.74 16.51
N GLU A 398 -2.69 -7.50 16.89
CA GLU A 398 -1.44 -7.20 17.58
C GLU A 398 -1.52 -7.69 19.03
N ARG A 399 -0.41 -8.21 19.54
CA ARG A 399 -0.26 -8.66 20.93
C ARG A 399 1.02 -8.09 21.49
N ASP A 400 0.95 -7.73 22.76
CA ASP A 400 2.06 -7.13 23.49
C ASP A 400 2.12 -7.80 24.87
N ASP A 401 2.01 -9.12 24.93
CA ASP A 401 1.92 -9.84 26.20
C ASP A 401 3.31 -9.97 26.84
N LEU A 402 3.43 -9.68 28.13
CA LEU A 402 4.67 -9.96 28.87
C LEU A 402 4.55 -11.36 29.50
N ARG A 403 5.57 -12.20 29.32
CA ARG A 403 5.75 -13.47 30.03
C ARG A 403 6.78 -13.28 31.14
N PRO A 404 6.37 -12.84 32.35
CA PRO A 404 7.30 -12.52 33.45
C PRO A 404 7.95 -13.77 34.05
N ASP A 405 7.29 -14.92 33.94
CA ASP A 405 7.68 -16.24 34.42
C ASP A 405 8.68 -16.96 33.50
N MET A 406 8.91 -16.45 32.29
CA MET A 406 9.99 -16.93 31.41
C MET A 406 11.34 -16.78 32.13
N SER A 407 12.24 -17.77 32.04
CA SER A 407 13.59 -17.61 32.57
C SER A 407 14.38 -16.56 31.78
N ALA A 408 15.22 -15.79 32.46
CA ALA A 408 16.07 -14.81 31.82
C ALA A 408 17.07 -15.48 30.83
N GLN A 409 17.47 -16.73 31.08
CA GLN A 409 18.25 -17.57 30.14
C GLN A 409 17.50 -17.80 28.83
N THR A 410 16.23 -18.21 28.91
CA THR A 410 15.41 -18.44 27.72
C THR A 410 15.23 -17.15 26.93
N LEU A 411 15.02 -16.01 27.59
CA LEU A 411 14.98 -14.71 26.92
C LEU A 411 16.30 -14.42 26.19
N LYS A 412 17.45 -14.65 26.85
CA LYS A 412 18.77 -14.44 26.23
C LYS A 412 18.97 -15.33 25.00
N GLN A 413 18.62 -16.61 25.09
CA GLN A 413 18.69 -17.55 23.97
C GLN A 413 17.76 -17.14 22.81
N LEU A 414 16.57 -16.62 23.12
CA LEU A 414 15.64 -16.12 22.12
C LEU A 414 16.23 -14.93 21.35
N VAL A 415 16.87 -13.99 22.07
CA VAL A 415 17.58 -12.87 21.45
C VAL A 415 18.74 -13.37 20.56
N GLU A 416 19.57 -14.27 21.08
CA GLU A 416 20.76 -14.77 20.35
C GLU A 416 20.39 -15.59 19.10
N SER A 417 19.25 -16.28 19.11
CA SER A 417 18.79 -17.08 17.97
C SER A 417 18.00 -16.28 16.94
N ARG A 418 17.12 -15.36 17.36
CA ARG A 418 16.18 -14.65 16.47
C ARG A 418 16.66 -13.27 16.05
N TYR A 419 17.49 -12.64 16.88
CA TYR A 419 17.98 -11.27 16.69
C TYR A 419 19.49 -11.19 16.49
N VAL A 420 20.14 -12.28 16.07
CA VAL A 420 21.57 -12.29 15.72
C VAL A 420 21.94 -11.16 14.74
N TRP A 421 21.03 -10.80 13.83
CA TRP A 421 21.20 -9.68 12.89
C TRP A 421 21.32 -8.33 13.60
N ALA A 422 20.61 -8.13 14.71
CA ALA A 422 20.65 -6.90 15.50
C ALA A 422 21.93 -6.81 16.34
N LEU A 423 22.43 -7.95 16.82
CA LEU A 423 23.66 -8.04 17.61
C LEU A 423 24.93 -7.85 16.78
N ALA A 424 24.82 -7.89 15.45
CA ALA A 424 25.95 -7.71 14.53
C ALA A 424 26.39 -6.23 14.38
N TYR A 425 25.56 -5.28 14.82
CA TYR A 425 25.88 -3.85 14.75
C TYR A 425 26.68 -3.40 15.98
N ASP A 426 27.65 -2.51 15.76
CA ASP A 426 28.39 -1.81 16.80
C ASP A 426 27.77 -0.42 17.05
N PHE A 427 26.97 -0.29 18.11
CA PHE A 427 26.28 0.96 18.46
C PHE A 427 27.18 1.98 19.17
N ASP A 428 28.45 1.66 19.44
CA ASP A 428 29.43 2.65 19.90
C ASP A 428 29.96 3.49 18.71
N GLN A 429 29.77 3.03 17.47
CA GLN A 429 30.11 3.78 16.27
C GLN A 429 29.10 4.90 16.00
N PRO A 430 29.55 6.16 15.78
CA PRO A 430 28.67 7.27 15.43
C PRO A 430 27.81 7.01 14.21
N ASP A 431 28.36 6.35 13.18
CA ASP A 431 27.64 6.03 11.94
C ASP A 431 26.45 5.08 12.16
N GLN A 432 26.52 4.19 13.16
CA GLN A 432 25.44 3.27 13.54
C GLN A 432 24.39 3.92 14.43
N MET A 433 24.69 5.12 14.95
CA MET A 433 23.86 5.91 15.84
C MET A 433 23.55 7.29 15.25
N HIS A 434 23.69 7.45 13.94
CA HIS A 434 23.63 8.75 13.26
C HIS A 434 22.25 9.42 13.34
N TYR A 435 21.16 8.68 13.23
CA TYR A 435 19.81 9.23 13.30
C TYR A 435 19.10 8.94 14.63
N PHE A 436 18.09 9.75 14.94
CA PHE A 436 17.08 9.46 15.95
C PHE A 436 15.68 9.80 15.41
N TRP A 437 14.71 8.92 15.70
CA TRP A 437 13.32 9.14 15.31
C TRP A 437 12.59 9.88 16.41
N TYR A 438 11.76 10.88 16.10
CA TYR A 438 10.98 11.61 17.09
C TYR A 438 9.59 11.98 16.56
N ARG A 439 8.66 12.30 17.46
CA ARG A 439 7.36 12.87 17.09
C ARG A 439 7.44 14.38 17.27
N SER A 440 7.23 15.12 16.18
CA SER A 440 7.21 16.59 16.20
C SER A 440 5.97 17.10 16.96
N GLU A 441 6.14 18.10 17.82
CA GLU A 441 5.03 18.77 18.52
C GLU A 441 4.17 19.57 17.55
N GLU A 442 4.78 20.38 16.68
CA GLU A 442 4.08 21.22 15.71
C GLU A 442 3.22 20.44 14.72
N LYS A 443 3.64 19.22 14.35
CA LYS A 443 3.03 18.46 13.24
C LYS A 443 2.42 17.14 13.69
N GLU A 444 2.62 16.74 14.95
CA GLU A 444 2.28 15.43 15.52
C GLU A 444 2.74 14.22 14.69
N GLU A 445 3.70 14.42 13.78
CA GLU A 445 4.16 13.44 12.80
C GLU A 445 5.56 12.91 13.17
N PRO A 446 5.85 11.64 12.85
CA PRO A 446 7.20 11.10 12.88
C PRO A 446 8.18 11.88 12.00
N ARG A 447 9.35 12.19 12.57
CA ARG A 447 10.48 12.86 11.95
C ARG A 447 11.76 12.11 12.25
N LEU A 448 12.80 12.42 11.48
CA LEU A 448 14.14 11.87 11.60
C LEU A 448 15.10 13.04 11.79
N GLY A 449 15.77 13.09 12.93
CA GLY A 449 16.81 14.07 13.25
C GLY A 449 18.19 13.43 13.21
N VAL A 450 19.21 14.24 12.95
CA VAL A 450 20.62 13.84 12.99
C VAL A 450 21.16 13.99 14.41
N ARG A 451 21.62 12.88 14.99
CA ARG A 451 22.16 12.84 16.35
C ARG A 451 23.42 13.70 16.43
N HIS A 452 23.53 14.48 17.50
CA HIS A 452 24.61 15.44 17.76
C HIS A 452 24.60 16.72 16.90
N GLU A 453 23.76 16.81 15.87
CA GLU A 453 23.54 18.04 15.10
C GLU A 453 22.22 18.72 15.48
N GLU A 454 21.16 17.93 15.73
CA GLU A 454 19.83 18.42 16.05
C GLU A 454 19.44 18.12 17.53
N PRO A 455 18.75 19.03 18.22
CA PRO A 455 18.18 18.76 19.54
C PRO A 455 16.99 17.77 19.44
N GLY A 456 16.62 17.13 20.55
CA GLY A 456 15.44 16.26 20.61
C GLY A 456 15.76 14.76 20.68
N ALA A 457 17.03 14.37 20.71
CA ALA A 457 17.44 12.97 20.89
C ALA A 457 16.93 12.38 22.22
N GLU A 458 16.67 13.20 23.23
CA GLU A 458 16.03 12.81 24.50
C GLU A 458 14.55 12.44 24.34
N ARG A 459 13.92 12.81 23.22
CA ARG A 459 12.54 12.47 22.84
C ARG A 459 12.48 11.35 21.78
N GLU A 460 13.57 10.59 21.65
CA GLU A 460 13.68 9.50 20.69
C GLU A 460 12.58 8.45 20.88
N MET A 461 11.93 8.08 19.78
CA MET A 461 10.96 6.99 19.70
C MET A 461 11.68 5.65 19.66
N ASP A 462 11.06 4.63 20.26
CA ASP A 462 11.55 3.25 20.25
C ASP A 462 11.39 2.56 18.88
N LEU A 463 12.03 3.10 17.84
CA LEU A 463 12.05 2.55 16.48
C LEU A 463 13.39 1.91 16.11
N GLY A 464 14.46 2.22 16.83
CA GLY A 464 15.77 1.58 16.70
C GLY A 464 15.80 0.18 17.30
N ILE A 465 15.01 -0.77 16.76
CA ILE A 465 14.86 -2.12 17.31
C ILE A 465 16.21 -2.81 17.49
N ALA A 466 17.11 -2.68 16.53
CA ALA A 466 18.44 -3.30 16.62
C ALA A 466 19.21 -2.81 17.86
N ARG A 467 19.24 -1.48 18.11
CA ARG A 467 19.86 -0.87 19.29
C ARG A 467 19.21 -1.35 20.58
N LEU A 468 17.88 -1.34 20.62
CA LEU A 468 17.12 -1.73 21.81
C LEU A 468 17.38 -3.20 22.17
N VAL A 469 17.42 -4.09 21.18
CA VAL A 469 17.74 -5.51 21.40
C VAL A 469 19.18 -5.69 21.87
N ALA A 470 20.15 -5.04 21.23
CA ALA A 470 21.55 -5.13 21.63
C ALA A 470 21.79 -4.62 23.06
N GLY A 471 21.17 -3.48 23.42
CA GLY A 471 21.21 -2.95 24.78
C GLY A 471 20.58 -3.90 25.80
N CYS A 472 19.41 -4.45 25.50
CA CYS A 472 18.75 -5.44 26.35
C CYS A 472 19.60 -6.70 26.51
N HIS A 473 20.23 -7.20 25.44
CA HIS A 473 21.08 -8.40 25.48
C HIS A 473 22.30 -8.19 26.37
N ARG A 474 22.99 -7.05 26.24
CA ARG A 474 24.17 -6.72 27.07
C ARG A 474 23.82 -6.69 28.56
N ASP A 475 22.75 -5.99 28.91
CA ASP A 475 22.33 -5.83 30.31
C ASP A 475 21.81 -7.15 30.87
N LEU A 476 21.06 -7.92 30.07
CA LEU A 476 20.60 -9.27 30.41
C LEU A 476 21.77 -10.23 30.63
N ALA A 477 22.78 -10.21 29.76
CA ALA A 477 23.98 -11.02 29.92
C ALA A 477 24.78 -10.63 31.18
N ALA A 478 24.79 -9.35 31.57
CA ALA A 478 25.40 -8.89 32.81
C ALA A 478 24.63 -9.36 34.04
N PHE A 479 23.31 -9.20 34.02
CA PHE A 479 22.41 -9.66 35.07
C PHE A 479 22.55 -11.18 35.34
N LEU A 480 22.58 -11.99 34.28
CA LEU A 480 22.66 -13.44 34.39
C LEU A 480 23.99 -13.98 34.94
N ARG A 481 25.08 -13.18 34.91
CA ARG A 481 26.33 -13.56 35.60
C ARG A 481 26.17 -13.58 37.11
N HIS A 482 25.25 -12.78 37.64
CA HIS A 482 24.99 -12.66 39.08
C HIS A 482 23.76 -13.47 39.51
N GLN A 483 22.76 -13.60 38.64
CA GLN A 483 21.50 -14.30 38.94
C GLN A 483 21.16 -15.33 37.84
N PRO A 484 21.84 -16.49 37.81
CA PRO A 484 21.72 -17.47 36.72
C PRO A 484 20.42 -18.29 36.74
N GLU A 485 19.55 -18.14 37.73
CA GLU A 485 18.25 -18.84 37.79
C GLU A 485 17.07 -17.87 37.83
N ALA A 486 17.34 -16.57 37.58
CA ALA A 486 16.33 -15.52 37.67
C ALA A 486 15.33 -15.55 36.51
N GLY A 487 14.11 -15.08 36.80
CA GLY A 487 13.08 -14.87 35.81
C GLY A 487 13.25 -13.55 35.05
N VAL A 488 12.50 -13.41 33.97
CA VAL A 488 12.33 -12.13 33.26
C VAL A 488 11.77 -11.05 34.18
N VAL A 489 10.92 -11.42 35.16
CA VAL A 489 10.42 -10.48 36.17
C VAL A 489 11.54 -9.83 36.98
N ASP A 490 12.51 -10.61 37.45
CA ASP A 490 13.61 -10.12 38.28
C ASP A 490 14.50 -9.19 37.45
N PHE A 491 14.81 -9.58 36.21
CA PHE A 491 15.54 -8.71 35.28
C PHE A 491 14.82 -7.37 35.02
N LEU A 492 13.50 -7.39 34.85
CA LEU A 492 12.74 -6.17 34.56
C LEU A 492 12.49 -5.29 35.79
N ILE A 493 12.65 -5.81 37.01
CA ILE A 493 12.70 -5.01 38.24
C ILE A 493 13.98 -4.17 38.24
N ASP A 494 15.12 -4.78 37.91
CA ASP A 494 16.43 -4.11 37.87
C ASP A 494 16.61 -3.22 36.62
N TYR A 495 15.99 -3.60 35.49
CA TYR A 495 16.11 -2.93 34.20
C TYR A 495 14.75 -2.63 33.54
N PRO A 496 13.90 -1.77 34.16
CA PRO A 496 12.54 -1.51 33.69
C PRO A 496 12.47 -0.89 32.29
N GLN A 497 13.52 -0.19 31.84
CA GLN A 497 13.63 0.38 30.50
C GLN A 497 13.53 -0.68 29.38
N HIS A 498 13.87 -1.94 29.66
CA HIS A 498 13.82 -3.02 28.67
C HIS A 498 12.43 -3.65 28.51
N ARG A 499 11.43 -3.24 29.31
CA ARG A 499 10.09 -3.84 29.28
C ARG A 499 9.46 -3.88 27.89
N GLY A 500 9.57 -2.79 27.13
CA GLY A 500 9.02 -2.70 25.77
C GLY A 500 9.68 -3.68 24.80
N ILE A 501 11.02 -3.74 24.82
CA ILE A 501 11.76 -4.61 23.90
C ILE A 501 11.66 -6.09 24.29
N VAL A 502 11.60 -6.40 25.59
CA VAL A 502 11.36 -7.77 26.07
C VAL A 502 10.00 -8.27 25.60
N ARG A 503 8.93 -7.47 25.73
CA ARG A 503 7.61 -7.85 25.20
C ARG A 503 7.67 -8.07 23.69
N ARG A 504 8.33 -7.19 22.94
CA ARG A 504 8.52 -7.37 21.49
C ARG A 504 9.21 -8.69 21.18
N VAL A 505 10.38 -8.96 21.76
CA VAL A 505 11.15 -10.19 21.55
C VAL A 505 10.29 -11.42 21.86
N GLN A 506 9.55 -11.41 22.97
CA GLN A 506 8.68 -12.51 23.39
C GLN A 506 7.48 -12.77 22.46
N ASN A 507 6.98 -11.75 21.74
CA ASN A 507 5.79 -11.83 20.89
C ASN A 507 6.08 -11.93 19.39
N VAL A 508 7.24 -11.43 18.96
CA VAL A 508 7.65 -11.30 17.55
C VAL A 508 8.73 -12.29 17.17
N GLY A 509 9.54 -12.76 18.13
CA GLY A 509 10.68 -13.65 17.87
C GLY A 509 10.35 -14.93 17.10
N ASP A 510 9.11 -15.42 17.20
CA ASP A 510 8.65 -16.62 16.49
C ASP A 510 7.92 -16.33 15.16
N LEU A 511 7.82 -15.07 14.75
CA LEU A 511 7.27 -14.69 13.45
C LEU A 511 8.37 -14.72 12.39
N HIS A 512 8.09 -15.34 11.25
CA HIS A 512 9.06 -15.45 10.14
C HIS A 512 9.50 -14.08 9.61
N TYR A 513 8.55 -13.16 9.40
CA TYR A 513 8.78 -11.86 8.76
C TYR A 513 8.36 -10.70 9.66
N GLY A 514 8.40 -10.87 10.99
CA GLY A 514 7.94 -9.87 11.96
C GLY A 514 8.89 -8.70 12.20
N GLU A 515 10.15 -8.80 11.75
CA GLU A 515 11.17 -7.78 11.96
C GLU A 515 11.73 -7.28 10.63
N VAL A 516 11.76 -5.96 10.46
CA VAL A 516 12.62 -5.33 9.44
C VAL A 516 14.05 -5.47 9.94
N ARG A 517 14.89 -6.21 9.20
CA ARG A 517 16.24 -6.57 9.61
C ARG A 517 17.25 -5.53 9.14
N ALA A 518 17.16 -4.33 9.72
CA ALA A 518 18.06 -3.22 9.43
C ALA A 518 18.26 -2.31 10.65
N ASN A 519 19.38 -1.61 10.70
CA ASN A 519 19.60 -0.53 11.66
C ASN A 519 18.95 0.77 11.15
N LEU A 520 17.79 1.12 11.69
CA LEU A 520 17.06 2.34 11.30
C LEU A 520 17.65 3.63 11.86
N LEU A 521 18.77 3.55 12.59
CA LEU A 521 19.52 4.67 13.13
C LEU A 521 20.82 4.92 12.37
N ALA A 522 21.21 4.02 11.45
CA ALA A 522 22.47 4.13 10.73
C ALA A 522 22.45 5.25 9.67
N VAL A 523 23.61 5.83 9.37
CA VAL A 523 23.76 6.92 8.39
C VAL A 523 23.30 6.55 6.98
N ASP A 524 23.44 5.28 6.61
CA ASP A 524 23.04 4.72 5.31
C ASP A 524 21.59 4.21 5.27
N CYS A 525 20.85 4.34 6.37
CA CYS A 525 19.43 4.00 6.40
C CYS A 525 18.66 4.91 5.43
N LEU A 526 17.90 4.28 4.54
CA LEU A 526 16.99 4.94 3.61
C LEU A 526 15.52 4.66 4.00
N PRO A 527 14.89 5.50 4.86
CA PRO A 527 13.51 5.30 5.30
C PRO A 527 12.49 5.17 4.16
N ILE A 528 12.78 5.76 3.00
CA ILE A 528 11.96 5.63 1.80
C ILE A 528 11.68 4.17 1.43
N HIS A 529 12.58 3.23 1.73
CA HIS A 529 12.34 1.82 1.47
C HIS A 529 11.20 1.23 2.34
N LEU A 530 11.05 1.67 3.59
CA LEU A 530 9.88 1.33 4.42
C LEU A 530 8.59 1.87 3.80
N LEU A 531 8.63 3.10 3.27
CA LEU A 531 7.49 3.71 2.61
C LEU A 531 7.09 2.91 1.37
N ARG A 532 8.06 2.60 0.51
CA ARG A 532 7.85 1.81 -0.72
C ARG A 532 7.26 0.43 -0.43
N CYS A 533 7.75 -0.27 0.61
CA CYS A 533 7.20 -1.55 1.04
C CYS A 533 5.69 -1.46 1.33
N LYS A 534 5.28 -0.56 2.23
CA LYS A 534 3.87 -0.41 2.59
C LYS A 534 3.01 0.08 1.42
N LEU A 535 3.55 0.99 0.60
CA LEU A 535 2.86 1.50 -0.58
C LEU A 535 2.69 0.43 -1.67
N ALA A 536 3.63 -0.51 -1.81
CA ALA A 536 3.46 -1.67 -2.69
C ALA A 536 2.31 -2.57 -2.23
N PHE A 537 2.14 -2.79 -0.93
CA PHE A 537 0.94 -3.46 -0.38
C PHE A 537 -0.35 -2.65 -0.59
N PHE A 538 -0.29 -1.33 -0.55
CA PHE A 538 -1.46 -0.53 -0.94
C PHE A 538 -1.76 -0.70 -2.43
N GLY A 539 -0.73 -0.93 -3.26
CA GLY A 539 -0.81 -1.07 -4.71
C GLY A 539 -0.50 0.23 -5.45
N ALA A 540 0.37 1.04 -4.85
CA ALA A 540 1.00 2.17 -5.48
C ALA A 540 1.86 1.74 -6.67
N THR A 541 1.93 2.62 -7.66
CA THR A 541 2.83 2.48 -8.82
C THR A 541 3.58 3.79 -9.06
N LYS A 542 4.59 3.74 -9.95
CA LYS A 542 5.44 4.87 -10.35
C LYS A 542 6.04 5.63 -9.15
N PHE A 543 6.83 4.93 -8.35
CA PHE A 543 7.54 5.51 -7.22
C PHE A 543 8.54 6.56 -7.68
N ASP A 544 8.35 7.80 -7.29
CA ASP A 544 9.21 8.90 -7.70
C ASP A 544 9.80 9.55 -6.45
N PRO A 545 10.96 9.05 -5.98
CA PRO A 545 11.67 9.64 -4.85
C PRO A 545 11.92 11.12 -5.09
N ARG A 546 11.70 11.92 -4.05
CA ARG A 546 11.96 13.37 -4.08
C ARG A 546 12.99 13.78 -3.04
N SER A 547 13.18 12.92 -2.04
CA SER A 547 14.38 12.81 -1.22
C SER A 547 14.44 11.39 -0.65
N ASP A 548 15.44 11.13 0.18
CA ASP A 548 15.55 10.00 1.12
C ASP A 548 14.34 9.78 2.06
N ARG A 549 13.46 10.77 2.22
CA ARG A 549 12.41 10.85 3.26
C ARG A 549 10.98 10.88 2.71
N TRP A 550 10.80 11.07 1.40
CA TRP A 550 9.46 11.08 0.80
C TRP A 550 9.45 10.71 -0.68
N VAL A 551 8.31 10.14 -1.10
CA VAL A 551 8.10 9.57 -2.43
C VAL A 551 6.73 9.98 -2.98
N ARG A 552 6.67 10.26 -4.28
CA ARG A 552 5.40 10.43 -5.02
C ARG A 552 4.98 9.13 -5.65
N ILE A 553 3.69 8.85 -5.63
CA ILE A 553 3.11 7.62 -6.16
C ILE A 553 1.77 7.89 -6.83
N THR A 554 1.32 6.93 -7.63
CA THR A 554 -0.02 6.91 -8.23
C THR A 554 -0.78 5.65 -7.81
N LEU A 555 -2.03 5.82 -7.36
CA LEU A 555 -2.99 4.76 -7.05
C LEU A 555 -4.08 4.67 -8.12
N PHE A 556 -4.65 3.48 -8.30
CA PHE A 556 -5.77 3.19 -9.23
C PHE A 556 -5.53 3.54 -10.70
N GLN A 557 -4.27 3.77 -11.10
CA GLN A 557 -3.94 3.95 -12.51
C GLN A 557 -4.25 2.67 -13.29
N GLY A 558 -5.07 2.77 -14.34
CA GLY A 558 -5.56 1.63 -15.13
C GLY A 558 -6.85 1.00 -14.62
N ALA A 559 -7.28 1.29 -13.38
CA ALA A 559 -8.45 0.65 -12.79
C ALA A 559 -9.74 0.97 -13.58
N PRO A 560 -10.74 0.06 -13.60
CA PRO A 560 -12.02 0.30 -14.25
C PRO A 560 -12.71 1.56 -13.72
N LEU A 561 -13.51 2.19 -14.56
CA LEU A 561 -14.40 3.28 -14.19
C LEU A 561 -15.61 2.75 -13.38
N PRO A 562 -16.32 3.61 -12.62
CA PRO A 562 -17.44 3.17 -11.79
C PRO A 562 -18.53 2.44 -12.57
N ASP A 563 -18.79 2.86 -13.81
CA ASP A 563 -19.74 2.24 -14.73
C ASP A 563 -19.20 0.94 -15.36
N GLU A 564 -17.93 0.59 -15.19
CA GLU A 564 -17.33 -0.65 -15.73
C GLU A 564 -17.28 -1.79 -14.70
N LEU A 565 -17.60 -1.51 -13.43
CA LEU A 565 -17.50 -2.48 -12.32
C LEU A 565 -18.42 -3.71 -12.49
N HIS A 566 -19.31 -3.73 -13.48
CA HIS A 566 -20.21 -4.85 -13.73
C HIS A 566 -19.87 -5.63 -15.02
N HIS A 567 -18.81 -5.23 -15.74
CA HIS A 567 -18.44 -5.85 -17.01
C HIS A 567 -17.71 -7.18 -16.81
N GLU A 568 -16.64 -7.18 -16.01
CA GLU A 568 -15.79 -8.34 -15.76
C GLU A 568 -15.51 -8.49 -14.25
N PRO A 569 -15.56 -9.71 -13.68
CA PRO A 569 -15.34 -9.94 -12.26
C PRO A 569 -13.88 -9.74 -11.83
N ASP A 570 -12.92 -9.94 -12.74
CA ASP A 570 -11.48 -9.75 -12.50
C ASP A 570 -10.83 -8.97 -13.65
N PRO A 571 -10.90 -7.62 -13.61
CA PRO A 571 -10.42 -6.79 -14.70
C PRO A 571 -8.89 -6.81 -14.82
N ASP A 572 -8.40 -6.92 -16.06
CA ASP A 572 -6.97 -6.93 -16.35
C ASP A 572 -6.36 -5.52 -16.46
N TRP A 573 -5.96 -4.95 -15.33
CA TRP A 573 -5.45 -3.57 -15.27
C TRP A 573 -4.06 -3.37 -14.62
N CYS A 574 -3.29 -4.43 -14.34
CA CYS A 574 -1.96 -4.23 -13.76
C CYS A 574 -0.97 -3.66 -14.80
N PHE A 575 0.04 -2.92 -14.35
CA PHE A 575 1.05 -2.27 -15.20
C PHE A 575 0.42 -1.37 -16.30
N PRO A 576 -0.37 -0.36 -15.92
CA PRO A 576 -1.03 0.51 -16.88
C PRO A 576 -0.04 1.17 -17.84
N VAL A 577 -0.35 1.16 -19.13
CA VAL A 577 0.42 1.83 -20.18
C VAL A 577 -0.38 2.99 -20.75
N MET A 578 0.32 4.02 -21.22
CA MET A 578 -0.30 5.15 -21.90
C MET A 578 -1.19 4.67 -23.05
N PRO A 579 -2.43 5.17 -23.18
CA PRO A 579 -3.25 4.93 -24.36
C PRO A 579 -2.54 5.44 -25.62
N GLU A 580 -2.62 4.69 -26.71
CA GLU A 580 -2.18 5.18 -28.02
C GLU A 580 -3.20 6.22 -28.51
N GLY A 581 -2.72 7.41 -28.87
CA GLY A 581 -3.59 8.51 -29.27
C GLY A 581 -4.31 8.19 -30.57
N GLY A 582 -5.61 7.92 -30.49
CA GLY A 582 -6.50 7.77 -31.63
C GLY A 582 -6.65 6.34 -32.14
N GLU A 583 -7.55 5.57 -31.53
CA GLU A 583 -8.43 4.67 -32.26
C GLU A 583 -9.69 4.42 -31.43
N ALA A 584 -10.77 5.08 -31.83
CA ALA A 584 -12.11 4.71 -31.45
C ALA A 584 -12.53 3.51 -32.30
N THR A 585 -12.06 2.31 -31.95
CA THR A 585 -12.65 1.05 -32.43
C THR A 585 -12.43 -0.02 -31.38
N GLY A 586 -13.55 -0.60 -30.91
CA GLY A 586 -13.51 -1.72 -30.01
C GLY A 586 -12.95 -2.94 -30.73
N GLU A 587 -11.81 -3.43 -30.27
CA GLU A 587 -11.33 -4.80 -30.46
C GLU A 587 -10.11 -4.98 -29.54
N ASN A 588 -10.37 -5.27 -28.27
CA ASN A 588 -9.42 -5.95 -27.39
C ASN A 588 -10.21 -6.58 -26.22
N ILE A 589 -11.15 -7.43 -26.60
CA ILE A 589 -11.68 -8.51 -25.78
C ILE A 589 -11.72 -9.72 -26.74
N CYS A 590 -11.07 -10.81 -26.33
CA CYS A 590 -10.83 -12.07 -27.05
C CYS A 590 -9.69 -12.08 -28.08
N GLN A 591 -8.49 -12.49 -27.62
CA GLN A 591 -7.86 -13.76 -28.02
C GLN A 591 -6.77 -14.17 -27.03
#